data_AF-A0A918Q2V1-F1
#
_entry.id   AF-A0A918Q2V1-F1
#
_cell.length_a   1.000
_cell.length_b   1.000
_cell.length_c   1.000
_cell.angle_alpha   90.00
_cell.angle_beta   90.00
_cell.angle_gamma   90.00
#
_symmetry.space_group_name_H-M   'P 1'
#
loop_
_entity.id
_entity.type
_entity.pdbx_description
1 polymer ?
#
loop_
_entity_poly.entity_id
_entity_poly.type
_entity_poly.pdbx_seq_one_letter_code
_entity_poly.pdbx_strand_id
1 'polypeptide(L)'
;MPLVWKGIFVEIVSRFISGDYALSSRPVGVCEITPDRAEFIAAQIASYGDDLIELSDETWSRSVYVWMDGYWEVIIDLCMKDQGVSDLALLAKIYEGEDEKFIFKVESVYVP
;
A
#
# COMPACT_ATOMS: atom_id res chain seq x y z
N MET A 1 -10.95 -8.46 -2.59
CA MET A 1 -9.92 -8.44 -1.55
C MET A 1 -10.51 -8.73 -0.17
N PRO A 2 -9.89 -9.58 0.66
CA PRO A 2 -10.31 -9.85 2.04
C PRO A 2 -10.40 -8.59 2.93
N LEU A 3 -11.39 -8.53 3.82
CA LEU A 3 -11.63 -7.37 4.70
C LEU A 3 -10.45 -7.06 5.62
N VAL A 4 -9.77 -8.08 6.14
CA VAL A 4 -8.60 -7.94 7.01
C VAL A 4 -7.48 -7.18 6.29
N TRP A 5 -7.25 -7.46 5.01
CA TRP A 5 -6.21 -6.80 4.23
C TRP A 5 -6.57 -5.36 3.91
N LYS A 6 -7.85 -5.09 3.59
CA LYS A 6 -8.33 -3.72 3.35
C LYS A 6 -8.02 -2.79 4.52
N GLY A 7 -8.30 -3.22 5.74
CA GLY A 7 -8.01 -2.44 6.95
C GLY A 7 -6.53 -2.07 7.07
N ILE A 8 -5.65 -3.04 6.85
CA ILE A 8 -4.20 -2.81 6.89
C ILE A 8 -3.75 -1.83 5.80
N PHE A 9 -4.25 -1.95 4.57
CA PHE A 9 -3.91 -1.00 3.50
C PHE A 9 -4.43 0.41 3.76
N VAL A 10 -5.62 0.57 4.36
CA VAL A 10 -6.11 1.88 4.80
C VAL A 10 -5.17 2.50 5.82
N GLU A 11 -4.71 1.73 6.82
CA GLU A 11 -3.76 2.23 7.82
C GLU A 11 -2.40 2.58 7.20
N ILE A 12 -1.88 1.77 6.27
CA ILE A 12 -0.64 2.06 5.54
C ILE A 12 -0.76 3.40 4.77
N VAL A 13 -1.85 3.58 4.01
CA VAL A 13 -2.06 4.80 3.23
C VAL A 13 -2.24 6.02 4.14
N SER A 14 -2.94 5.88 5.27
CA SER A 14 -3.03 6.95 6.28
C SER A 14 -1.65 7.41 6.78
N ARG A 15 -0.70 6.49 6.93
CA ARG A 15 0.69 6.84 7.29
C ARG A 15 1.40 7.59 6.17
N PHE A 16 1.24 7.17 4.93
CA PHE A 16 1.81 7.89 3.78
C PHE A 16 1.26 9.32 3.66
N ILE A 17 -0.05 9.51 3.87
CA ILE A 17 -0.68 10.84 3.92
C ILE A 17 -0.04 11.71 5.02
N SER A 18 0.29 11.13 6.17
CA SER A 18 0.97 11.83 7.27
C SER A 18 2.49 12.03 7.07
N GLY A 19 3.06 11.50 5.98
CA GLY A 19 4.49 11.56 5.68
C GLY A 19 5.35 10.45 6.31
N ASP A 20 4.75 9.48 7.02
CA ASP A 20 5.47 8.32 7.58
C ASP A 20 5.64 7.21 6.52
N TYR A 21 6.46 7.50 5.50
CA TYR A 21 6.78 6.56 4.43
C TYR A 21 7.66 5.38 4.86
N ALA A 22 8.35 5.51 6.01
CA ALA A 22 9.12 4.42 6.60
C ALA A 22 8.24 3.40 7.34
N LEU A 23 6.96 3.74 7.58
CA LEU A 23 6.05 2.97 8.42
C LEU A 23 6.66 2.76 9.82
N SER A 24 7.16 3.83 10.41
CA SER A 24 7.76 3.84 11.74
C SER A 24 6.72 3.55 12.83
N SER A 25 5.47 3.93 12.57
CA SER A 25 4.29 3.73 13.43
C SER A 25 3.30 2.71 12.85
N ARG A 26 3.84 1.62 12.29
CA ARG A 26 3.09 0.65 11.50
C ARG A 26 2.05 -0.19 12.28
N PRO A 27 1.01 -0.68 11.58
CA PRO A 27 0.11 -1.70 12.10
C PRO A 27 0.82 -3.02 12.38
N VAL A 28 0.21 -3.87 13.22
CA VAL A 28 0.71 -5.23 13.49
C VAL A 28 0.73 -6.04 12.19
N GLY A 29 1.84 -6.74 11.96
CA GLY A 29 2.03 -7.58 10.77
C GLY A 29 2.56 -6.81 9.56
N VAL A 30 2.78 -5.50 9.64
CA VAL A 30 3.41 -4.73 8.55
C VAL A 30 4.92 -4.67 8.78
N CYS A 31 5.72 -4.81 7.72
CA CYS A 31 7.17 -4.63 7.77
C CYS A 31 7.55 -3.15 7.72
N GLU A 32 8.66 -2.79 8.37
CA GLU A 32 9.28 -1.48 8.18
C GLU A 32 9.78 -1.33 6.76
N ILE A 33 9.74 -0.10 6.25
CA ILE A 33 10.31 0.26 4.96
C ILE A 33 11.68 0.87 5.21
N THR A 34 12.70 0.33 4.55
CA THR A 34 14.07 0.85 4.60
C THR A 34 14.11 2.32 4.17
N PRO A 35 14.94 3.18 4.77
CA PRO A 35 14.98 4.62 4.44
C PRO A 35 15.07 4.92 2.95
N ASP A 36 15.97 4.25 2.22
CA ASP A 36 16.14 4.43 0.77
C ASP A 36 14.86 4.16 -0.03
N ARG A 37 14.05 3.20 0.42
CA ARG A 37 12.79 2.82 -0.23
C ARG A 37 11.65 3.72 0.19
N ALA A 38 11.66 4.19 1.44
CA ALA A 38 10.72 5.21 1.90
C ALA A 38 10.91 6.51 1.11
N GLU A 39 12.16 6.93 0.89
CA GLU A 39 12.50 8.07 0.04
C GLU A 39 12.04 7.84 -1.41
N PHE A 40 12.27 6.65 -1.95
CA PHE A 40 11.78 6.30 -3.29
C PHE A 40 10.26 6.39 -3.40
N ILE A 41 9.51 5.80 -2.45
CA ILE A 41 8.04 5.86 -2.43
C ILE A 41 7.54 7.30 -2.33
N ALA A 42 8.13 8.08 -1.42
CA ALA A 42 7.79 9.50 -1.27
C ALA A 42 8.02 10.28 -2.58
N ALA A 43 9.14 10.01 -3.26
CA ALA A 43 9.45 10.65 -4.55
C ALA A 43 8.47 10.23 -5.65
N GLN A 44 8.05 8.96 -5.71
CA GLN A 44 7.06 8.50 -6.69
C GLN A 44 5.72 9.20 -6.50
N ILE A 45 5.22 9.25 -5.26
CA ILE A 45 3.97 9.95 -4.93
C ILE A 45 4.09 11.45 -5.24
N ALA A 46 5.16 12.10 -4.82
CA ALA A 46 5.38 13.53 -5.08
C ALA A 46 5.51 13.83 -6.59
N SER A 47 6.13 12.94 -7.36
CA SER A 47 6.28 13.09 -8.81
C SER A 47 4.99 12.94 -9.60
N TYR A 48 3.97 12.30 -8.99
CA TYR A 48 2.64 12.16 -9.59
C TYR A 48 1.95 13.52 -9.78
N GLY A 49 2.28 14.50 -8.92
CA GLY A 49 1.81 15.88 -9.05
C GLY A 49 0.44 16.17 -8.44
N ASP A 50 -0.08 15.27 -7.60
CA ASP A 50 -1.33 15.43 -6.85
C ASP A 50 -1.16 14.94 -5.40
N ASP A 51 -2.04 15.41 -4.51
CA ASP A 51 -2.05 15.06 -3.09
C ASP A 51 -2.66 13.66 -2.90
N LEU A 52 -1.93 12.75 -2.26
CA LEU A 52 -2.47 11.46 -1.81
C LEU A 52 -3.56 11.67 -0.76
N ILE A 53 -4.71 11.02 -0.93
CA ILE A 53 -5.84 11.03 -0.01
C ILE A 53 -6.22 9.61 0.44
N GLU A 54 -7.19 9.51 1.34
CA GLU A 54 -7.69 8.23 1.85
C GLU A 54 -8.23 7.34 0.73
N LEU A 55 -8.03 6.03 0.86
CA LEU A 55 -8.58 5.06 -0.08
C LEU A 55 -10.11 5.09 -0.05
N SER A 56 -10.72 5.10 -1.22
CA SER A 56 -12.16 5.03 -1.38
C SER A 56 -12.64 3.58 -1.52
N ASP A 57 -13.95 3.34 -1.41
CA ASP A 57 -14.52 2.01 -1.66
C ASP A 57 -14.29 1.51 -3.10
N GLU A 58 -14.16 2.43 -4.05
CA GLU A 58 -13.91 2.13 -5.46
C GLU A 58 -12.54 1.46 -5.67
N THR A 59 -11.53 1.82 -4.87
CA THR A 59 -10.17 1.21 -4.90
C THR A 59 -10.24 -0.31 -4.88
N TRP A 60 -11.13 -0.89 -4.07
CA TRP A 60 -11.21 -2.33 -3.89
C TRP A 60 -11.77 -3.09 -5.09
N SER A 61 -12.54 -2.41 -5.95
CA SER A 61 -13.07 -2.99 -7.18
C SER A 61 -12.01 -3.10 -8.28
N ARG A 62 -10.96 -2.28 -8.19
CA ARG A 62 -9.85 -2.21 -9.15
C ARG A 62 -8.58 -2.89 -8.67
N SER A 63 -8.49 -3.15 -7.36
CA SER A 63 -7.37 -3.85 -6.73
C SER A 63 -7.18 -5.26 -7.27
N VAL A 64 -5.93 -5.62 -7.58
CA VAL A 64 -5.54 -6.96 -8.02
C VAL A 64 -4.84 -7.68 -6.87
N TYR A 65 -5.14 -8.96 -6.69
CA TYR A 65 -4.37 -9.83 -5.80
C TYR A 65 -4.23 -11.21 -6.45
N VAL A 66 -3.00 -11.70 -6.52
CA VAL A 66 -2.67 -12.97 -7.17
C VAL A 66 -1.78 -13.79 -6.25
N TRP A 67 -2.06 -15.09 -6.15
CA TRP A 67 -1.16 -15.99 -5.44
C TRP A 67 0.08 -16.23 -6.30
N MET A 68 1.21 -15.83 -5.75
CA MET A 68 2.55 -16.16 -6.22
C MET A 68 3.09 -17.28 -5.33
N ASP A 69 4.00 -18.10 -5.86
CA ASP A 69 4.58 -19.21 -5.11
C ASP A 69 5.16 -18.77 -3.76
N GLY A 70 4.38 -18.94 -2.68
CA GLY A 70 4.72 -18.57 -1.30
C GLY A 70 4.23 -17.20 -0.80
N TYR A 71 3.51 -16.39 -1.58
CA TYR A 71 2.95 -15.10 -1.13
C TYR A 71 1.81 -14.60 -2.03
N TRP A 72 0.95 -13.73 -1.51
CA TRP A 72 0.04 -12.94 -2.35
C TRP A 72 0.74 -11.67 -2.83
N GLU A 73 0.80 -11.46 -4.13
CA GLU A 73 1.12 -10.15 -4.70
C GLU A 73 -0.16 -9.33 -4.81
N VAL A 74 -0.12 -8.10 -4.31
CA VAL A 74 -1.29 -7.21 -4.23
C VAL A 74 -0.93 -5.86 -4.81
N ILE A 75 -1.80 -5.37 -5.69
CA ILE A 75 -1.71 -4.06 -6.34
C ILE A 75 -2.96 -3.26 -5.99
N ILE A 76 -2.77 -2.12 -5.34
CA ILE A 76 -3.85 -1.24 -4.85
C ILE A 76 -3.75 0.11 -5.54
N ASP A 77 -4.75 0.48 -6.35
CA ASP A 77 -4.87 1.84 -6.91
C ASP A 77 -5.05 2.86 -5.77
N LEU A 78 -4.16 3.85 -5.71
CA LEU A 78 -4.18 4.92 -4.73
C LEU A 78 -5.21 5.99 -5.11
N CYS A 79 -5.65 6.76 -4.12
CA CYS A 79 -6.56 7.87 -4.33
C CYS A 79 -5.79 9.19 -4.28
N MET A 80 -5.98 10.01 -5.30
CA MET A 80 -5.44 11.36 -5.39
C MET A 80 -6.57 12.38 -5.31
N LYS A 81 -6.27 13.56 -4.78
CA LYS A 81 -7.27 14.57 -4.44
C LYS A 81 -8.11 15.03 -5.63
N ASP A 82 -7.51 15.24 -6.79
CA ASP A 82 -8.21 15.76 -7.96
C ASP A 82 -8.89 14.65 -8.79
N GLN A 83 -8.36 13.43 -8.76
CA GLN A 83 -8.80 12.32 -9.61
C GLN A 83 -9.67 11.28 -8.89
N GLY A 84 -9.65 11.23 -7.56
CA GLY A 84 -10.15 10.06 -6.84
C GLY A 84 -9.22 8.87 -7.07
N VAL A 85 -9.74 7.69 -7.43
CA VAL A 85 -8.90 6.52 -7.73
C VAL A 85 -8.05 6.78 -8.98
N SER A 86 -6.73 6.82 -8.81
CA SER A 86 -5.78 7.14 -9.88
C SER A 86 -5.14 5.90 -10.50
N ASP A 87 -4.25 6.09 -11.47
CA ASP A 87 -3.39 5.04 -12.04
C ASP A 87 -2.10 4.81 -11.23
N LEU A 88 -1.85 5.59 -10.16
CA LEU A 88 -0.76 5.31 -9.23
C LEU A 88 -1.16 4.18 -8.30
N ALA A 89 -0.36 3.13 -8.25
CA ALA A 89 -0.65 1.93 -7.50
C ALA A 89 0.43 1.59 -6.48
N LEU A 90 0.01 1.04 -5.35
CA LEU A 90 0.87 0.45 -4.32
C LEU A 90 1.04 -1.04 -4.58
N LEU A 91 2.29 -1.48 -4.68
CA LEU A 91 2.68 -2.90 -4.74
C LEU A 91 3.04 -3.40 -3.35
N ALA A 92 2.40 -4.49 -2.93
CA ALA A 92 2.74 -5.18 -1.71
C ALA A 92 2.78 -6.70 -1.90
N LYS A 93 3.54 -7.35 -1.02
CA LYS A 93 3.54 -8.80 -0.84
C LYS A 93 2.95 -9.13 0.52
N ILE A 94 2.07 -10.12 0.55
CA ILE A 94 1.47 -10.62 1.77
C ILE A 94 1.88 -12.08 1.95
N TYR A 95 2.60 -12.36 3.02
CA TYR A 95 3.03 -13.70 3.38
C TYR A 95 2.10 -14.28 4.44
N GLU A 96 1.86 -15.58 4.37
CA GLU A 96 1.26 -16.30 5.48
C GLU A 96 2.31 -16.43 6.59
N GLY A 97 1.97 -15.95 7.78
CA GLY A 97 2.80 -16.02 8.98
C GLY A 97 2.31 -17.09 9.95
N GLU A 98 2.94 -17.14 11.12
CA GLU A 98 2.53 -18.02 12.22
C GLU A 98 1.18 -17.60 12.82
N ASP A 99 0.44 -18.56 13.38
CA ASP A 99 -0.86 -18.35 14.04
C ASP A 99 -1.93 -17.63 13.17
N GLU A 100 -2.03 -17.99 11.88
CA GLU A 100 -3.00 -17.41 10.93
C GLU A 100 -2.85 -15.90 10.72
N LYS A 101 -1.70 -15.33 11.06
CA LYS A 101 -1.40 -13.90 10.84
C LYS A 101 -0.80 -13.71 9.46
N PHE A 102 -1.01 -12.52 8.89
CA PHE A 102 -0.42 -12.11 7.63
C PHE A 102 0.74 -11.14 7.87
N ILE A 103 1.80 -11.27 7.07
CA ILE A 103 2.93 -10.33 7.04
C ILE A 103 2.85 -9.51 5.76
N PHE A 104 2.65 -8.21 5.90
CA PHE A 104 2.52 -7.25 4.80
C PHE A 104 3.84 -6.54 4.57
N LYS A 105 4.33 -6.62 3.35
CA LYS A 105 5.55 -5.95 2.92
C LYS A 105 5.24 -5.06 1.72
N VAL A 106 5.31 -3.75 1.91
CA VAL A 106 5.21 -2.78 0.81
C VAL A 106 6.52 -2.84 0.02
N GLU A 107 6.41 -3.00 -1.29
CA GLU A 107 7.57 -3.08 -2.19
C GLU A 107 7.80 -1.77 -2.93
N SER A 108 6.74 -1.15 -3.45
CA SER A 108 6.85 0.06 -4.30
C SER A 108 5.53 0.81 -4.41
N VAL A 109 5.61 2.04 -4.95
CA VAL A 109 4.49 2.81 -5.51
C VAL A 109 4.88 3.20 -6.93
N TYR A 110 4.01 2.98 -7.92
CA TYR A 110 4.33 3.11 -9.34
C TYR A 110 3.06 3.21 -10.21
N VAL A 111 3.20 3.62 -11.47
CA VAL A 111 2.13 3.52 -12.48
C VAL A 111 2.32 2.20 -13.26
N PRO A 112 1.36 1.26 -13.25
CA PRO A 112 1.48 -0.06 -13.89
C PRO A 112 1.59 -0.09 -15.41
#